data_AF-A0AAX1IHB4-F1
#
_entry.id   AF-A0AAX1IHB4-F1
#
_cell.length_a   1.000
_cell.length_b   1.000
_cell.length_c   1.000
_cell.angle_alpha   90.00
_cell.angle_beta   90.00
_cell.angle_gamma   90.00
#
_symmetry.space_group_name_H-M   'P 1'
#
loop_
_entity.id
_entity.type
_entity.pdbx_description
1 polymer ?
#
loop_
_entity_poly.entity_id
_entity_poly.type
_entity_poly.pdbx_seq_one_letter_code
_entity_poly.pdbx_strand_id
1 'polypeptide(L)' 'MQGASVRSGRVSSPADDPAWSKNQAEYALNIVIVDDQTSARTMLRHVIEDIAPELSVYDFGDPLTALA' A
#
# COMPACT_ATOMS: atom_id res chain seq x y z
N MET A 1 14.12 -9.39 -35.85
CA MET A 1 13.13 -10.16 -35.06
C MET A 1 13.09 -9.52 -33.68
N GLN A 2 11.94 -8.97 -33.27
CA GLN A 2 11.69 -8.24 -32.01
C GLN A 2 12.06 -9.12 -30.79
N GLY A 3 12.63 -8.64 -29.69
CA GLY A 3 12.19 -7.51 -28.86
C GLY A 3 11.64 -8.07 -27.54
N ALA A 4 12.50 -8.71 -26.73
CA ALA A 4 12.09 -9.29 -25.45
C ALA A 4 11.87 -8.15 -24.43
N SER A 5 10.62 -7.76 -24.25
CA SER A 5 10.20 -6.79 -23.24
C SER A 5 10.25 -7.43 -21.85
N VAL A 6 11.40 -7.33 -21.19
CA VAL A 6 11.53 -7.57 -19.75
C VAL A 6 10.71 -6.48 -19.05
N ARG A 7 9.51 -6.85 -18.56
CA ARG A 7 8.76 -6.02 -17.63
C ARG A 7 9.55 -5.95 -16.33
N SER A 8 10.33 -4.89 -16.19
CA SER A 8 10.97 -4.51 -14.94
C SER A 8 9.87 -4.27 -13.90
N GLY A 9 9.65 -5.24 -13.02
CA GLY A 9 8.96 -5.01 -11.76
C GLY A 9 9.81 -4.01 -10.99
N ARG A 10 9.39 -2.76 -10.98
CA ARG A 10 10.01 -1.73 -10.14
C ARG A 10 9.70 -2.10 -8.70
N VAL A 11 10.66 -2.75 -8.05
CA VAL A 11 10.73 -2.76 -6.58
C VAL A 11 11.12 -1.33 -6.20
N SER A 12 10.26 -0.64 -5.47
CA SER A 12 10.59 0.70 -4.96
C SER A 12 11.85 0.58 -4.11
N SER A 13 12.87 1.35 -4.45
CA SER A 13 14.11 1.35 -3.67
C SER A 13 13.92 2.23 -2.43
N PRO A 14 14.55 1.93 -1.29
CA PRO A 14 14.42 2.74 -0.07
C PRO A 14 14.86 4.21 -0.22
N ALA A 15 15.53 4.54 -1.33
CA ALA A 15 15.96 5.90 -1.68
C ALA A 15 14.88 6.72 -2.41
N ASP A 16 13.81 6.10 -2.90
CA ASP A 16 12.66 6.78 -3.51
C ASP A 16 11.64 7.27 -2.46
N ASP A 17 11.72 6.73 -1.24
CA ASP A 17 10.85 7.15 -0.13
C ASP A 17 11.62 8.14 0.76
N PRO A 18 11.20 9.42 0.83
CA PRO A 18 11.71 10.31 1.85
C PRO A 18 11.22 9.74 3.17
N ALA A 19 12.11 9.02 3.85
CA ALA A 19 12.08 8.62 5.24
C ALA A 19 10.76 9.00 5.91
N TRP A 20 9.88 8.01 6.16
CA TRP A 20 8.73 8.11 7.05
C TRP A 20 9.18 8.84 8.31
N SER A 21 9.09 10.16 8.24
CA SER A 21 9.70 11.03 9.22
C SER A 21 8.71 10.99 10.35
N LYS A 22 9.17 10.87 11.59
CA LYS A 22 8.29 10.93 12.76
C LYS A 22 7.31 12.12 12.73
N ASN A 23 7.65 13.17 11.98
CA ASN A 23 6.84 14.37 11.75
C ASN A 23 5.67 14.15 10.76
N GLN A 24 5.65 13.07 9.99
CA GLN A 24 4.58 12.74 9.04
C GLN A 24 3.44 11.97 9.71
N ALA A 25 3.66 11.38 10.88
CA ALA A 25 2.55 10.88 11.73
C ALA A 25 1.64 12.03 12.22
N GLU A 26 2.13 13.28 12.22
CA GLU A 26 1.28 14.47 12.44
C GLU A 26 0.39 14.78 11.21
N TYR A 27 0.73 14.27 10.03
CA TYR A 27 -0.10 14.32 8.83
C TYR A 27 -0.74 12.94 8.63
N ALA A 28 -1.93 12.74 9.20
CA ALA A 28 -2.70 11.50 9.14
C ALA A 28 -2.56 10.79 7.76
N LEU A 29 -1.74 9.73 7.73
CA LEU A 29 -1.48 8.96 6.53
C LEU A 29 -2.68 8.07 6.26
N ASN A 30 -3.23 8.19 5.05
CA ASN A 30 -4.34 7.37 4.58
C ASN A 30 -3.78 6.18 3.79
N ILE A 31 -4.02 4.97 4.27
CA ILE A 31 -3.61 3.73 3.62
C ILE A 31 -4.83 3.09 2.96
N VAL A 32 -4.70 2.75 1.68
CA VAL A 32 -5.74 2.08 0.91
C VAL A 32 -5.25 0.69 0.51
N ILE A 33 -5.97 -0.34 0.94
CA ILE A 33 -5.68 -1.75 0.61
C ILE A 33 -6.69 -2.20 -0.44
N VAL A 34 -6.21 -2.55 -1.63
CA VAL A 34 -7.04 -3.03 -2.75
C VAL A 34 -6.62 -4.44 -3.12
N ASP A 35 -7.47 -5.41 -2.81
CA ASP A 35 -7.25 -6.81 -3.14
C ASP A 35 -8.61 -7.53 -3.21
N ASP A 36 -8.85 -8.38 -4.20
CA ASP A 36 -10.14 -9.08 -4.36
C ASP A 36 -10.33 -10.22 -3.35
N GLN A 37 -9.26 -10.66 -2.68
CA GLN A 37 -9.31 -11.64 -1.61
C GLN A 37 -9.47 -11.00 -0.23
N THR A 38 -10.60 -11.28 0.41
CA THR A 38 -10.89 -10.81 1.78
C THR A 38 -9.84 -11.25 2.81
N SER A 39 -9.28 -12.46 2.66
CA SER A 39 -8.20 -12.96 3.52
C SER A 39 -6.94 -12.12 3.41
N ALA A 40 -6.56 -11.71 2.20
CA ALA A 40 -5.38 -10.87 1.97
C ALA A 40 -5.55 -9.47 2.58
N ARG A 41 -6.71 -8.83 2.35
CA ARG A 41 -7.03 -7.54 3.00
C ARG A 41 -7.00 -7.63 4.52
N THR A 42 -7.62 -8.67 5.06
CA THR A 42 -7.67 -8.91 6.51
C THR A 42 -6.28 -9.11 7.09
N MET A 43 -5.42 -9.88 6.43
CA MET A 43 -4.04 -10.12 6.89
C MET A 43 -3.25 -8.81 6.94
N LEU A 44 -3.31 -8.00 5.87
CA LEU A 44 -2.56 -6.74 5.80
C LEU A 44 -3.04 -5.70 6.80
N ARG A 45 -4.36 -5.59 7.00
CA ARG A 45 -4.93 -4.70 8.02
C ARG A 45 -4.44 -5.04 9.43
N HIS A 46 -4.41 -6.33 9.81
CA HIS A 46 -3.86 -6.73 11.11
C HIS A 46 -2.39 -6.36 11.25
N VAL A 47 -1.57 -6.59 10.22
CA VAL A 47 -0.14 -6.23 10.25
C VAL A 47 0.06 -4.73 10.45
N ILE A 48 -0.78 -3.89 9.82
CA ILE A 48 -0.69 -2.44 9.97
C ILE A 48 -1.18 -2.00 11.36
N GLU A 49 -2.32 -2.54 11.82
CA GLU A 49 -2.88 -2.27 13.15
C GLU A 49 -1.90 -2.64 14.28
N ASP A 50 -1.13 -3.72 14.11
CA ASP A 50 -0.11 -4.17 15.07
C ASP A 50 1.10 -3.22 15.16
N ILE A 51 1.41 -2.50 14.07
CA ILE A 51 2.59 -1.62 13.99
C ILE A 51 2.23 -0.18 14.34
N ALA A 52 1.09 0.31 13.85
CA ALA A 52 0.68 1.71 13.94
C ALA A 52 -0.86 1.81 13.97
N PRO A 53 -1.49 1.57 15.14
CA PRO A 53 -2.95 1.54 15.30
C PRO A 53 -3.63 2.90 15.07
N GLU A 54 -2.87 3.99 15.06
CA GLU A 54 -3.37 5.35 14.82
C GLU A 54 -3.60 5.67 13.33
N LEU A 55 -3.17 4.80 12.41
CA LEU A 55 -3.28 5.04 10.97
C LEU A 55 -4.69 4.79 10.45
N SER A 56 -5.11 5.61 9.48
CA SER A 56 -6.40 5.44 8.80
C SER A 56 -6.24 4.45 7.65
N VAL A 57 -6.92 3.30 7.74
CA VAL A 57 -6.83 2.20 6.77
C VAL A 57 -8.20 1.96 6.14
N TYR A 58 -8.23 1.82 4.81
CA TYR A 58 -9.44 1.60 4.02
C TYR A 58 -9.28 0.36 3.13
N ASP A 59 -10.23 -0.58 3.20
CA ASP A 59 -10.20 -1.86 2.47
C ASP A 59 -11.17 -1.85 1.28
N PHE A 60 -10.71 -2.26 0.10
CA PHE A 60 -11.53 -2.39 -1.10
C PHE A 60 -11.30 -3.73 -1.80
N GLY A 61 -12.39 -4.41 -2.15
CA GLY A 61 -12.35 -5.63 -2.97
C GLY A 61 -12.28 -5.39 -4.48
N ASP A 62 -12.57 -4.17 -4.91
CA ASP A 62 -12.65 -3.79 -6.31
C ASP A 62 -11.83 -2.50 -6.54
N PRO A 63 -10.92 -2.48 -7.53
CA PRO A 63 -10.06 -1.34 -7.78
C PRO A 63 -10.79 -0.10 -8.29
N LEU A 64 -11.95 -0.25 -8.95
CA LEU A 64 -12.73 0.90 -9.41
C LEU A 64 -13.43 1.58 -8.23
N THR A 65 -13.92 0.79 -7.28
CA THR A 65 -14.49 1.27 -6.02
C THR A 65 -13.44 2.02 -5.18
N ALA A 66 -12.19 1.57 -5.21
CA ALA A 66 -11.09 2.24 -4.51
C ALA A 66 -10.69 3.60 -5.11
N LEU A 67 -11.00 3.82 -6.40
CA LEU A 67 -10.62 5.04 -7.13
C LEU A 67 -11.71 6.12 -7.13
N ALA A 68 -12.96 5.74 -6.84
CA ALA A 68 -14.13 6.62 -6.87
C ALA A 68 -14.17 7.60 -5.70
#